data_AF-A0A917ETT2-F1
#
_entry.id   AF-A0A917ETT2-F1
#
_cell.length_a   1.000
_cell.length_b   1.000
_cell.length_c   1.000
_cell.angle_alpha   90.00
_cell.angle_beta   90.00
_cell.angle_gamma   90.00
#
_symmetry.space_group_name_H-M   'P 1'
#
loop_
_entity.id
_entity.type
_entity.pdbx_description
1 polymer ?
#
loop_
_entity_poly.entity_id
_entity_poly.type
_entity_poly.pdbx_seq_one_letter_code
_entity_poly.pdbx_strand_id
1 'polypeptide(L)'
;MSTHLRERPAEMHNYAIRSLLTHTHGTIADAKIKIDGNDTKTFRLQNAAYFRRVVNDECPGTIREISTADSSKNVMIQLADMVVGAIHRSYKPDKNDCRLYRALLAKRLNDRRSSVWEFK
;
A
#
# COMPACT_ATOMS: atom_id res chain seq x y z
N MET A 1 -7.02 12.16 -12.53
CA MET A 1 -7.81 10.92 -12.31
C MET A 1 -8.96 10.91 -13.31
N SER A 2 -9.13 9.83 -14.09
CA SER A 2 -10.27 9.73 -15.02
C SER A 2 -11.59 9.62 -14.26
N THR A 3 -12.67 10.11 -14.85
CA THR A 3 -14.04 10.01 -14.31
C THR A 3 -14.44 8.56 -14.03
N HIS A 4 -13.97 7.61 -14.84
CA HIS A 4 -14.25 6.18 -14.70
C HIS A 4 -13.79 5.58 -13.36
N LEU A 5 -12.61 5.97 -12.86
CA LEU A 5 -12.07 5.46 -11.59
C LEU A 5 -12.76 6.08 -10.37
N ARG A 6 -13.38 7.26 -10.52
CA ARG A 6 -14.17 7.89 -9.44
C ARG A 6 -15.52 7.21 -9.25
N GLU A 7 -16.08 6.65 -10.31
CA GLU A 7 -17.39 6.00 -10.32
C GLU A 7 -17.33 4.51 -9.94
N ARG A 8 -16.13 3.90 -9.94
CA ARG A 8 -15.91 2.48 -9.68
C ARG A 8 -14.83 2.22 -8.62
N PRO A 9 -15.21 2.21 -7.32
CA PRO A 9 -14.27 2.09 -6.21
C PRO A 9 -13.34 0.87 -6.30
N ALA A 10 -13.87 -0.30 -6.67
CA ALA A 10 -13.09 -1.53 -6.79
C ALA A 10 -11.98 -1.43 -7.85
N GLU A 11 -12.26 -0.78 -8.99
CA GLU A 11 -11.28 -0.58 -10.06
C GLU A 11 -10.18 0.39 -9.64
N MET A 12 -10.54 1.43 -8.87
CA MET A 12 -9.58 2.35 -8.26
C MET A 12 -8.62 1.62 -7.31
N HIS A 13 -9.13 0.75 -6.42
CA HIS A 13 -8.29 -0.01 -5.49
C HIS A 13 -7.32 -0.94 -6.24
N ASN A 14 -7.81 -1.67 -7.25
CA ASN A 14 -6.95 -2.52 -8.08
C ASN A 14 -5.87 -1.72 -8.81
N TYR A 15 -6.23 -0.56 -9.36
CA TYR A 15 -5.27 0.35 -9.99
C TYR A 15 -4.22 0.87 -9.00
N ALA A 16 -4.63 1.24 -7.78
CA ALA A 16 -3.73 1.74 -6.75
C ALA A 16 -2.73 0.67 -6.31
N ILE A 17 -3.19 -0.57 -6.08
CA ILE A 17 -2.32 -1.70 -5.71
C ILE A 17 -1.34 -2.00 -6.83
N ARG A 18 -1.81 -2.10 -8.09
CA ARG A 18 -0.93 -2.31 -9.24
C ARG A 18 0.12 -1.21 -9.33
N SER A 19 -0.29 0.06 -9.22
CA SER A 19 0.63 1.21 -9.29
C SER A 19 1.68 1.17 -8.18
N LEU A 20 1.28 0.82 -6.96
CA LEU A 20 2.20 0.69 -5.83
C LEU A 20 3.23 -0.43 -6.06
N LEU A 21 2.80 -1.55 -6.64
CA LEU A 21 3.66 -2.70 -6.89
C LEU A 21 4.56 -2.53 -8.13
N THR A 22 4.24 -1.62 -9.05
CA THR A 22 5.08 -1.33 -10.23
C THR A 22 5.99 -0.11 -10.02
N HIS A 23 5.66 0.78 -9.08
CA HIS A 23 6.48 1.96 -8.74
C HIS A 23 7.39 1.73 -7.53
N THR A 24 8.11 0.61 -7.53
CA THR A 24 8.98 0.19 -6.41
C THR A 24 10.40 0.74 -6.53
N HIS A 25 10.71 1.47 -7.60
CA HIS A 25 12.05 2.03 -7.89
C HIS A 25 13.18 0.97 -7.83
N GLY A 26 12.87 -0.28 -8.20
CA GLY A 26 13.83 -1.41 -8.16
C GLY A 26 14.22 -1.85 -6.75
N THR A 27 13.55 -1.37 -5.70
CA THR A 27 13.85 -1.72 -4.31
C THR A 27 13.20 -3.03 -3.86
N ILE A 28 12.22 -3.51 -4.61
CA ILE A 28 11.47 -4.74 -4.33
C ILE A 28 11.72 -5.73 -5.46
N ALA A 29 12.27 -6.89 -5.13
CA ALA A 29 12.50 -8.02 -6.03
C ALA A 29 12.17 -9.34 -5.31
N ASP A 30 11.64 -10.31 -6.04
CA ASP A 30 11.23 -11.65 -5.56
C ASP A 30 10.37 -11.63 -4.28
N ALA A 31 9.53 -10.60 -4.17
CA ALA A 31 8.80 -10.33 -2.96
C ALA A 31 7.64 -11.31 -2.73
N LYS A 32 7.39 -11.58 -1.45
CA LYS A 32 6.16 -12.22 -0.98
C LYS A 32 5.22 -11.13 -0.47
N ILE A 33 4.16 -10.87 -1.24
CA ILE A 33 3.16 -9.86 -0.90
C ILE A 33 2.09 -10.49 -0.03
N LYS A 34 1.82 -9.87 1.13
CA LYS A 34 0.74 -10.23 2.04
C LYS A 34 -0.32 -9.14 2.00
N ILE A 35 -1.56 -9.54 1.74
CA ILE A 35 -2.72 -8.64 1.71
C ILE A 35 -3.63 -8.99 2.88
N ASP A 36 -4.22 -7.99 3.55
CA ASP A 36 -5.25 -8.25 4.56
C ASP A 36 -6.48 -8.92 3.91
N GLY A 37 -6.82 -10.10 4.44
CA GLY A 37 -7.98 -10.88 3.99
C GLY A 37 -9.31 -10.16 4.19
N ASN A 38 -9.44 -9.28 5.19
CA ASN A 38 -10.66 -8.50 5.42
C ASN A 38 -10.87 -7.45 4.32
N ASP A 39 -9.79 -6.78 3.91
CA ASP A 39 -9.81 -5.77 2.87
C ASP A 39 -10.06 -6.36 1.48
N THR A 40 -9.55 -7.56 1.24
CA THR A 40 -9.72 -8.26 -0.06
C THR A 40 -11.20 -8.47 -0.40
N LYS A 41 -12.02 -8.82 0.60
CA LYS A 41 -13.47 -9.02 0.45
C LYS A 41 -14.21 -7.70 0.30
N THR A 42 -13.83 -6.69 1.09
CA THR A 42 -14.46 -5.38 1.13
C THR A 42 -14.25 -4.61 -0.19
N PHE A 43 -13.05 -4.67 -0.77
CA PHE A 43 -12.67 -3.89 -1.95
C PHE A 43 -12.82 -4.62 -3.28
N ARG A 44 -13.33 -5.86 -3.28
CA ARG A 44 -13.48 -6.71 -4.49
C ARG A 44 -12.18 -6.76 -5.30
N LEU A 45 -11.07 -7.00 -4.60
CA LEU A 45 -9.75 -7.03 -5.22
C LEU A 45 -9.66 -8.16 -6.24
N GLN A 46 -8.94 -7.92 -7.34
CA GLN A 46 -8.59 -8.98 -8.28
C GLN A 46 -7.74 -10.05 -7.60
N ASN A 47 -7.73 -11.26 -8.16
CA ASN A 47 -7.04 -12.38 -7.54
C ASN A 47 -5.50 -12.23 -7.58
N ALA A 48 -4.82 -13.01 -6.74
CA ALA A 48 -3.36 -13.05 -6.66
C ALA A 48 -2.67 -13.31 -8.02
N ALA A 49 -3.27 -14.16 -8.86
CA ALA A 49 -2.73 -14.48 -10.18
C ALA A 49 -2.75 -13.27 -11.12
N TYR A 50 -3.81 -12.47 -11.09
CA TYR A 50 -3.93 -11.24 -11.87
C TYR A 50 -2.83 -10.26 -11.51
N PHE A 51 -2.67 -9.93 -10.22
CA PHE A 51 -1.65 -8.97 -9.79
C PHE A 51 -0.24 -9.45 -10.07
N ARG A 52 0.05 -10.74 -9.81
CA ARG A 52 1.36 -11.31 -10.11
C ARG A 52 1.69 -11.23 -11.59
N ARG A 53 0.73 -11.53 -12.47
CA ARG A 53 0.91 -11.43 -13.93
C ARG A 53 1.16 -9.98 -14.34
N VAL A 54 0.20 -9.09 -14.06
CA VAL A 54 0.25 -7.70 -14.54
C VAL A 54 1.49 -6.95 -14.01
N VAL A 55 1.84 -7.14 -12.74
CA VAL A 55 3.03 -6.49 -12.17
C VAL A 55 4.32 -7.06 -12.76
N ASN A 56 4.42 -8.38 -12.93
CA ASN A 56 5.64 -8.97 -13.50
C ASN A 56 5.76 -8.75 -15.02
N ASP A 57 4.65 -8.50 -15.72
CA ASP A 57 4.68 -8.09 -17.14
C ASP A 57 5.29 -6.66 -17.27
N GLU A 58 5.00 -5.76 -16.32
CA GLU A 58 5.54 -4.39 -16.29
C GLU A 58 6.92 -4.29 -15.64
N CYS A 59 7.14 -5.04 -14.57
CA CYS A 59 8.35 -5.03 -13.75
C CYS A 59 8.75 -6.48 -13.45
N PRO A 60 9.45 -7.16 -14.39
CA PRO A 60 9.80 -8.57 -14.25
C PRO A 60 10.56 -8.89 -12.96
N GLY A 61 10.18 -9.99 -12.31
CA GLY A 61 10.82 -10.46 -11.08
C GLY A 61 10.43 -9.71 -9.81
N THR A 62 9.45 -8.80 -9.85
CA THR A 62 9.02 -8.06 -8.65
C THR A 62 8.29 -8.95 -7.65
N ILE A 63 7.38 -9.80 -8.14
CA ILE A 63 6.49 -10.60 -7.29
C ILE A 63 6.76 -12.10 -7.48
N ARG A 64 7.19 -12.73 -6.39
CA ARG A 64 7.29 -14.19 -6.30
C ARG A 64 5.97 -14.83 -5.90
N GLU A 65 5.28 -14.26 -4.92
CA GLU A 65 4.07 -14.84 -4.33
C GLU A 65 3.15 -13.74 -3.80
N ILE A 66 1.83 -13.93 -3.94
CA ILE A 66 0.82 -13.10 -3.27
C ILE A 66 -0.09 -14.02 -2.48
N SER A 67 -0.34 -13.69 -1.23
CA SER A 67 -1.26 -14.44 -0.38
C SER A 67 -2.00 -13.52 0.59
N THR A 68 -3.17 -13.94 1.02
CA THR A 68 -3.93 -13.24 2.05
C THR A 68 -3.49 -13.70 3.44
N ALA A 69 -3.61 -12.82 4.42
CA ALA A 69 -3.40 -13.16 5.82
C ALA A 69 -4.43 -12.47 6.71
N ASP A 70 -4.70 -13.08 7.86
CA ASP A 70 -5.52 -12.50 8.92
C ASP A 70 -4.70 -11.45 9.67
N SER A 71 -5.13 -10.18 9.60
CA SER A 71 -4.45 -9.05 10.24
C SER A 71 -4.36 -9.19 11.76
N SER A 72 -5.31 -9.88 12.41
CA SER A 72 -5.25 -10.11 13.85
C SER A 72 -4.08 -11.02 14.27
N LYS A 73 -3.55 -11.82 13.33
CA LYS A 73 -2.48 -12.80 13.57
C LYS A 73 -1.18 -12.46 12.86
N ASN A 74 -1.13 -11.38 12.09
CA ASN A 74 0.04 -11.00 11.30
C ASN A 74 0.62 -9.67 11.76
N VAL A 75 1.73 -9.74 12.51
CA VAL A 75 2.44 -8.57 13.06
C VAL A 75 2.90 -7.60 11.97
N MET A 76 3.24 -8.07 10.76
CA MET A 76 3.66 -7.18 9.68
C MET A 76 2.49 -6.36 9.12
N ILE A 77 1.30 -6.95 9.04
CA ILE A 77 0.09 -6.21 8.63
C ILE A 77 -0.26 -5.18 9.70
N GLN A 78 -0.23 -5.56 10.98
CA GLN A 78 -0.47 -4.62 12.08
C GLN A 78 0.54 -3.47 12.10
N LEU A 79 1.82 -3.75 11.82
CA LEU A 79 2.83 -2.70 11.70
C LEU A 79 2.52 -1.77 10.54
N ALA A 80 2.08 -2.29 9.38
CA ALA A 80 1.65 -1.47 8.26
C ALA A 80 0.48 -0.56 8.67
N ASP A 81 -0.54 -1.09 9.35
CA ASP A 81 -1.68 -0.31 9.85
C ASP A 81 -1.25 0.78 10.85
N MET A 82 -0.34 0.46 11.76
CA MET A 82 0.22 1.45 12.70
C MET A 82 0.96 2.57 12.00
N VAL A 83 1.76 2.26 10.97
CA VAL A 83 2.48 3.27 10.17
C VAL A 83 1.49 4.15 9.41
N VAL A 84 0.48 3.56 8.77
CA VAL A 84 -0.58 4.31 8.08
C VAL A 84 -1.34 5.20 9.07
N GLY A 85 -1.70 4.69 10.24
CA GLY A 85 -2.36 5.44 11.30
C GLY A 85 -1.52 6.61 11.83
N ALA A 86 -0.22 6.39 12.02
CA ALA A 86 0.73 7.43 12.42
C ALA A 86 0.87 8.53 11.35
N ILE A 87 0.95 8.15 10.07
CA ILE A 87 0.95 9.09 8.94
C ILE A 87 -0.36 9.88 8.90
N HIS A 88 -1.51 9.22 8.96
CA HIS A 88 -2.84 9.86 8.97
C HIS A 88 -2.99 10.84 10.13
N ARG A 89 -2.54 10.44 11.32
CA ARG A 89 -2.54 11.28 12.52
C ARG A 89 -1.71 12.55 12.34
N SER A 90 -0.61 12.48 11.58
CA SER A 90 0.22 13.66 11.31
C SER A 90 -0.46 14.73 10.46
N TYR A 91 -1.49 14.36 9.68
CA TYR A 91 -2.30 15.30 8.89
C TYR A 91 -3.44 15.94 9.68
N LYS A 92 -3.60 15.62 10.97
CA LYS A 92 -4.65 16.15 11.84
C LYS A 92 -4.06 17.19 12.81
N PRO A 93 -4.01 18.48 12.43
CA PRO A 93 -3.35 19.53 13.22
C PRO A 93 -4.04 19.80 14.56
N ASP A 94 -5.30 19.38 14.73
CA ASP A 94 -6.07 19.44 15.98
C ASP A 94 -5.58 18.46 17.04
N LYS A 95 -4.60 17.60 16.72
CA LYS A 95 -4.06 16.58 17.62
C LYS A 95 -2.68 16.98 18.12
N ASN A 96 -2.52 17.02 19.44
CA ASN A 96 -1.29 17.44 20.12
C ASN A 96 -0.07 16.58 19.76
N ASP A 97 -0.29 15.32 19.36
CA ASP A 97 0.72 14.33 19.01
C ASP A 97 1.05 14.28 17.50
N CYS A 98 0.41 15.10 16.66
CA CYS A 98 0.55 15.01 15.20
C CYS A 98 2.01 15.16 14.71
N ARG A 99 2.79 16.04 15.35
CA ARG A 99 4.20 16.30 15.01
C ARG A 99 5.13 15.16 15.43
N LEU A 100 4.81 14.45 16.51
CA LEU A 100 5.62 13.36 17.04
C LEU A 100 5.70 12.20 16.05
N TYR A 101 4.56 11.77 15.51
CA TYR A 101 4.48 10.64 14.60
C TYR A 101 5.20 10.89 13.27
N ARG A 102 5.08 12.11 12.71
CA ARG A 102 5.82 12.47 11.49
C ARG A 102 7.33 12.52 11.74
N ALA A 103 7.76 13.04 12.89
CA ALA A 103 9.17 13.07 13.27
C ALA A 103 9.76 11.66 13.42
N LEU A 104 9.03 10.73 14.05
CA LEU A 104 9.45 9.33 14.20
C LEU A 104 9.67 8.63 12.86
N LEU A 105 8.83 8.92 11.87
CA LEU A 105 8.90 8.31 10.54
C LEU A 105 9.74 9.12 9.53
N ALA A 106 10.22 10.31 9.91
CA ALA A 106 10.85 11.28 9.00
C ALA A 106 11.99 10.69 8.16
N LYS A 107 12.82 9.83 8.76
CA LYS A 107 13.94 9.17 8.06
C LYS A 107 13.48 8.33 6.86
N ARG A 108 12.28 7.74 6.93
CA ARG A 108 11.71 6.93 5.84
C ARG A 108 10.80 7.75 4.94
N LEU A 109 10.05 8.70 5.50
CA LEU A 109 9.13 9.55 4.74
C LEU A 109 9.86 10.53 3.82
N ASN A 110 11.00 11.07 4.26
CA ASN A 110 11.78 12.06 3.50
C ASN A 110 12.82 11.42 2.56
N ASP A 111 12.91 10.08 2.52
CA ASP A 111 13.76 9.39 1.57
C ASP A 111 13.25 9.65 0.15
N ARG A 112 14.16 9.86 -0.81
CA ARG A 112 13.80 10.00 -2.24
C ARG A 112 13.13 8.74 -2.81
N ARG A 113 13.29 7.60 -2.13
CA ARG A 113 12.65 6.33 -2.44
C ARG A 113 11.37 6.09 -1.64
N SER A 114 10.90 7.09 -0.90
CA SER A 114 9.61 7.04 -0.19
C SER A 114 8.46 6.89 -1.19
N SER A 115 7.58 5.93 -0.93
CA SER A 115 6.37 5.71 -1.72
C SER A 115 5.13 6.40 -1.13
N VAL A 116 5.33 7.39 -0.24
CA VAL A 116 4.20 8.13 0.33
C VAL A 116 3.68 9.15 -0.68
N TRP A 117 2.45 8.93 -1.15
CA TRP A 117 1.75 9.86 -2.03
C TRP A 117 1.04 10.93 -1.19
N GLU A 118 1.47 12.17 -1.34
CA GLU A 118 0.77 13.33 -0.75
C GLU A 118 -0.36 13.75 -1.70
N PHE A 119 -1.60 13.43 -1.33
CA PHE A 119 -2.78 13.95 -2.02
C PHE A 119 -3.12 15.32 -1.40
N LYS A 120 -2.85 16.40 -2.15
CA LYS A 120 -3.27 17.77 -1.81
C LYS A 120 -4.61 18.08 -2.44
#